data_AF-A0A8N4EQZ6-F1
#
_entry.id   AF-A0A8N4EQZ6-F1
#
_cell.length_a   1.000
_cell.length_b   1.000
_cell.length_c   1.000
_cell.angle_alpha   90.00
_cell.angle_beta   90.00
_cell.angle_gamma   90.00
#
_symmetry.space_group_name_H-M   'P 1'
#
loop_
_entity.id
_entity.type
_entity.pdbx_description
1 polymer ?
#
loop_
_entity_poly.entity_id
_entity_poly.type
_entity_poly.pdbx_seq_one_letter_code
_entity_poly.pdbx_strand_id
1 'polypeptide(L)'
;MNKNQIKREISIMKIVRHPNIVRLHEVLASRTKIYIILELIRGGELFDKIVHQGKLHEDESRRYFQQLIDAVDYCHSKGVYHRDLKPENLLLDSRGNLKVSDFGLSALPQQGVGLLHTTCGTPNYVAPEVLSHEGYDGSVADVWSCGVILYVLMAGYLPFDETDLPTLYRKINTAEFSCPPWFSSGAKLLIHKILDPSPKSRIHIEGIKNDPWFRRNYVPVRHGEEEKVNLEDVQAVFNDIEDHYVTEQVETKDGGPLIMNAFEMITLSQGLDLSALFDRRQDCVKRQTRFVSRHPARTIIATIEAVAQSMGLKVHSQNYKMRLEGVSSNKMGQFTVVLEVFEVAPSLFMVDVRKVAGDTLEYHKFYKILCGKLEHIIWRPAEAAAKSFTS
;
A
#
# COMPACT_ATOMS: atom_id res chain seq x y z
N MET A 1 -2.74 -6.86 -15.97
CA MET A 1 -3.13 -7.53 -14.71
C MET A 1 -4.43 -8.27 -14.97
N ASN A 2 -4.62 -9.50 -14.46
CA ASN A 2 -5.88 -10.21 -14.65
C ASN A 2 -6.91 -9.69 -13.63
N LYS A 3 -7.77 -8.79 -14.09
CA LYS A 3 -8.84 -8.15 -13.32
C LYS A 3 -9.67 -9.13 -12.47
N ASN A 4 -9.91 -10.33 -13.00
CA ASN A 4 -10.70 -11.35 -12.32
C ASN A 4 -9.98 -11.93 -11.10
N GLN A 5 -8.65 -11.96 -11.10
CA GLN A 5 -7.87 -12.41 -9.96
C GLN A 5 -7.94 -11.40 -8.82
N ILE A 6 -7.76 -10.11 -9.12
CA ILE A 6 -7.87 -9.02 -8.14
C ILE A 6 -9.26 -8.98 -7.53
N LYS A 7 -10.30 -9.05 -8.37
CA LYS A 7 -11.70 -9.10 -7.93
C LYS A 7 -11.92 -10.25 -6.96
N ARG A 8 -11.41 -11.44 -7.30
CA ARG A 8 -11.54 -12.64 -6.46
C ARG A 8 -10.83 -12.46 -5.11
N GLU A 9 -9.59 -12.01 -5.11
CA GLU A 9 -8.82 -11.81 -3.87
C GLU A 9 -9.48 -10.78 -2.95
N ILE A 10 -9.87 -9.62 -3.49
CA ILE A 10 -10.59 -8.58 -2.74
C ILE A 10 -11.96 -9.06 -2.25
N SER A 11 -12.71 -9.81 -3.06
CA SER A 11 -13.99 -10.41 -2.63
C SER A 11 -13.78 -11.37 -1.46
N ILE A 12 -12.72 -12.18 -1.50
CA ILE A 12 -12.43 -13.12 -0.42
C ILE A 12 -11.96 -12.36 0.83
N MET A 13 -11.12 -11.33 0.70
CA MET A 13 -10.75 -10.47 1.83
C MET A 13 -11.96 -9.82 2.50
N LYS A 14 -12.97 -9.44 1.72
CA LYS A 14 -14.19 -8.82 2.26
C LYS A 14 -15.02 -9.79 3.11
N ILE A 15 -15.00 -11.08 2.78
CA ILE A 15 -15.69 -12.12 3.56
C ILE A 15 -14.85 -12.65 4.73
N VAL A 16 -13.52 -12.50 4.68
CA VAL A 16 -12.61 -12.92 5.76
C VAL A 16 -12.88 -12.05 7.00
N ARG A 17 -13.43 -12.68 8.04
CA ARG A 17 -13.70 -12.03 9.32
C ARG A 17 -13.07 -12.82 10.46
N HIS A 18 -11.95 -12.29 10.94
CA HIS A 18 -11.20 -12.85 12.05
C HIS A 18 -10.73 -11.73 12.99
N PRO A 19 -10.79 -11.90 14.33
CA PRO A 19 -10.36 -10.86 15.26
C PRO A 19 -8.88 -10.48 15.08
N ASN A 20 -8.04 -11.39 14.60
CA ASN A 20 -6.61 -11.15 14.37
C ASN A 20 -6.25 -10.83 12.91
N ILE A 21 -7.24 -10.51 12.05
CA ILE A 21 -7.00 -10.02 10.69
C ILE A 21 -7.57 -8.60 10.58
N VAL A 22 -6.86 -7.71 9.90
CA VAL A 22 -7.36 -6.37 9.59
C VAL A 22 -8.58 -6.48 8.67
N ARG A 23 -9.71 -5.95 9.12
CA ARG A 23 -10.96 -6.04 8.36
C ARG A 23 -10.94 -5.11 7.15
N LEU A 24 -11.33 -5.63 5.99
CA LEU A 24 -11.74 -4.81 4.85
C LEU A 24 -13.19 -4.37 5.07
N HIS A 25 -13.40 -3.06 5.14
CA HIS A 25 -14.72 -2.46 5.30
C HIS A 25 -15.41 -2.25 3.96
N GLU A 26 -14.72 -1.60 3.03
CA GLU A 26 -15.30 -1.14 1.76
C GLU A 26 -14.24 -1.06 0.67
N VAL A 27 -14.67 -1.23 -0.58
CA VAL A 27 -13.84 -1.00 -1.76
C VAL A 27 -14.51 0.07 -2.60
N LEU A 28 -13.77 1.14 -2.87
CA LEU A 28 -14.20 2.21 -3.76
C LEU A 28 -13.31 2.19 -5.00
N ALA A 29 -13.78 2.75 -6.10
CA ALA A 29 -12.94 2.97 -7.26
C ALA A 29 -13.22 4.32 -7.91
N SER A 30 -12.19 4.83 -8.56
CA SER A 30 -12.29 5.86 -9.59
C SER A 30 -11.84 5.26 -10.91
N ARG A 31 -11.89 6.06 -11.98
CA ARG A 31 -11.41 5.66 -13.32
C ARG A 31 -9.98 5.12 -13.37
N THR A 32 -9.15 5.46 -12.38
CA THR A 32 -7.72 5.13 -12.39
C THR A 32 -7.22 4.46 -11.12
N LYS A 33 -8.03 4.37 -10.07
CA LYS A 33 -7.59 3.91 -8.75
C LYS A 33 -8.66 3.07 -8.08
N ILE A 34 -8.21 2.06 -7.33
CA ILE A 34 -9.03 1.31 -6.39
C ILE A 34 -8.60 1.77 -4.99
N TYR A 35 -9.56 2.10 -4.15
CA TYR A 35 -9.37 2.47 -2.76
C TYR A 35 -9.89 1.34 -1.88
N ILE A 36 -9.03 0.82 -1.02
CA ILE A 36 -9.35 -0.27 -0.11
C ILE A 36 -9.45 0.32 1.29
N ILE A 37 -10.66 0.35 1.84
CA ILE A 37 -10.94 0.92 3.17
C ILE A 37 -10.77 -0.19 4.21
N LEU A 38 -9.75 -0.07 5.05
CA LEU A 38 -9.36 -1.06 6.04
C LEU A 38 -9.63 -0.56 7.47
N GLU A 39 -9.73 -1.51 8.41
CA GLU A 39 -9.78 -1.24 9.85
C GLU A 39 -8.55 -0.46 10.32
N LEU A 40 -8.75 0.65 11.03
CA LEU A 40 -7.67 1.44 11.60
C LEU A 40 -7.12 0.78 12.87
N ILE A 41 -5.85 0.35 12.82
CA ILE A 41 -5.14 -0.22 13.96
C ILE A 41 -4.26 0.85 14.62
N ARG A 42 -4.43 1.07 15.94
CA ARG A 42 -3.80 2.19 16.68
C ARG A 42 -2.62 1.82 17.58
N GLY A 43 -2.34 0.53 17.79
CA GLY A 43 -1.31 0.08 18.73
C GLY A 43 0.09 -0.07 18.12
N GLY A 44 0.29 0.32 16.86
CA GLY A 44 1.59 0.26 16.18
C GLY A 44 1.96 -1.14 15.70
N GLU A 45 3.23 -1.33 15.38
CA GLU A 45 3.77 -2.61 14.92
C GLU A 45 4.13 -3.49 16.12
N LEU A 46 3.93 -4.81 16.01
CA LEU A 46 4.35 -5.76 17.03
C LEU A 46 5.86 -5.68 17.26
N PHE A 47 6.64 -5.42 16.21
CA PHE A 47 8.10 -5.40 16.27
C PHE A 47 8.66 -4.15 16.95
N ASP A 48 7.87 -3.07 17.12
CA ASP A 48 8.26 -1.95 17.97
C ASP A 48 8.52 -2.41 19.42
N LYS A 49 7.78 -3.42 19.91
CA LYS A 49 8.06 -4.05 21.21
C LYS A 49 9.43 -4.72 21.25
N ILE A 50 9.82 -5.39 20.17
CA ILE A 50 11.14 -6.05 20.05
C ILE A 50 12.24 -4.98 20.02
N VAL A 51 12.06 -3.92 19.23
CA VAL A 51 13.04 -2.82 19.15
C VAL A 51 13.27 -2.16 20.52
N HIS A 52 12.21 -1.98 21.32
CA HIS A 52 12.31 -1.34 22.63
C HIS A 52 12.72 -2.28 23.78
N GLN A 53 12.31 -3.55 23.74
CA GLN A 53 12.46 -4.49 24.87
C GLN A 53 13.47 -5.62 24.57
N GLY A 54 14.00 -5.69 23.34
CA GLY A 54 14.84 -6.78 22.86
C GLY A 54 13.98 -7.98 22.45
N LYS A 55 13.88 -8.99 23.32
CA LYS A 55 13.08 -10.21 23.05
C LYS A 55 11.82 -10.24 23.91
N LEU A 56 10.81 -10.96 23.46
CA LEU A 56 9.63 -11.22 24.28
C LEU A 56 9.84 -12.45 25.17
N HIS A 57 9.13 -12.48 26.30
CA HIS A 57 9.03 -13.69 27.11
C HIS A 57 8.28 -14.78 26.35
N GLU A 58 8.68 -16.03 26.56
CA GLU A 58 8.13 -17.19 25.84
C GLU A 58 6.60 -17.27 25.89
N ASP A 59 5.99 -16.92 27.03
CA ASP A 59 4.53 -16.93 27.17
C ASP A 59 3.85 -15.83 26.34
N GLU A 60 4.48 -14.66 26.20
CA GLU A 60 3.99 -13.58 25.33
C GLU A 60 4.23 -13.91 23.85
N SER A 61 5.42 -14.42 23.48
CA SER A 61 5.70 -14.91 22.13
C SER A 61 4.71 -15.98 21.70
N ARG A 62 4.39 -16.93 22.60
CA ARG A 62 3.40 -17.98 22.35
C ARG A 62 2.01 -17.38 22.11
N ARG A 63 1.58 -16.40 22.90
CA ARG A 63 0.27 -15.76 22.73
C ARG A 63 0.14 -15.10 21.35
N TYR A 64 1.15 -14.34 20.91
CA TYR A 64 1.12 -13.73 19.57
C TYR A 64 1.20 -14.79 18.47
N PHE A 65 2.02 -15.83 18.65
CA PHE A 65 2.13 -16.92 17.69
C PHE A 65 0.82 -17.71 17.55
N GLN A 66 0.10 -17.95 18.65
CA GLN A 66 -1.25 -18.54 18.62
C GLN A 66 -2.22 -17.69 17.80
N GLN A 67 -2.23 -16.37 18.00
CA GLN A 67 -3.06 -15.44 17.23
C GLN A 67 -2.70 -15.41 15.74
N LEU A 68 -1.39 -15.47 15.43
CA LEU A 68 -0.89 -15.52 14.06
C LEU A 68 -1.34 -16.80 13.36
N ILE A 69 -1.14 -17.95 14.00
CA ILE A 69 -1.53 -19.24 13.45
C ILE A 69 -3.05 -19.34 13.27
N ASP A 70 -3.86 -18.82 14.20
CA ASP A 70 -5.31 -18.78 14.01
C ASP A 70 -5.74 -17.89 12.83
N ALA A 71 -5.09 -16.73 12.64
CA ALA A 71 -5.35 -15.86 11.49
C ALA A 71 -4.97 -16.55 10.16
N VAL A 72 -3.78 -17.15 10.09
CA VAL A 72 -3.28 -17.83 8.90
C VAL A 72 -4.15 -19.05 8.55
N ASP A 73 -4.50 -19.87 9.55
CA ASP A 73 -5.38 -21.03 9.38
C ASP A 73 -6.75 -20.63 8.80
N TYR A 74 -7.33 -19.57 9.36
CA TYR A 74 -8.61 -19.05 8.90
C TYR A 74 -8.55 -18.58 7.44
N CYS A 75 -7.50 -17.84 7.06
CA CYS A 75 -7.29 -17.43 5.66
C CYS A 75 -7.09 -18.62 4.72
N HIS A 76 -6.24 -19.59 5.11
CA HIS A 76 -5.96 -20.78 4.30
C HIS A 76 -7.23 -21.59 4.08
N SER A 77 -8.11 -21.71 5.08
CA SER A 77 -9.41 -22.38 4.95
C SER A 77 -10.36 -21.73 3.93
N LYS A 78 -10.15 -20.44 3.62
CA LYS A 78 -10.89 -19.68 2.61
C LYS A 78 -10.14 -19.57 1.28
N GLY A 79 -9.00 -20.25 1.14
CA GLY A 79 -8.16 -20.27 -0.05
C GLY A 79 -7.34 -18.99 -0.27
N VAL A 80 -7.13 -18.20 0.79
CA VAL A 80 -6.26 -17.01 0.77
C VAL A 80 -4.93 -17.35 1.44
N TYR A 81 -3.84 -17.04 0.75
CA TYR A 81 -2.48 -17.21 1.26
C TYR A 81 -1.82 -15.84 1.32
N HIS A 82 -1.04 -15.58 2.37
CA HIS A 82 -0.42 -14.28 2.57
C HIS A 82 0.82 -14.11 1.68
N ARG A 83 1.70 -15.10 1.53
CA ARG A 83 2.89 -15.11 0.65
C ARG A 83 4.00 -14.08 0.96
N ASP A 84 3.72 -13.07 1.77
CA ASP A 84 4.67 -12.02 2.20
C ASP A 84 4.52 -11.71 3.71
N LEU A 85 4.43 -12.74 4.57
CA LEU A 85 4.33 -12.51 6.02
C LEU A 85 5.67 -11.99 6.55
N LYS A 86 5.64 -10.81 7.17
CA LYS A 86 6.81 -10.08 7.66
C LYS A 86 6.42 -9.13 8.81
N PRO A 87 7.40 -8.60 9.56
CA PRO A 87 7.17 -7.71 10.70
C PRO A 87 6.19 -6.57 10.47
N GLU A 88 6.34 -5.92 9.32
CA GLU A 88 5.59 -4.73 8.92
C GLU A 88 4.08 -5.02 8.77
N ASN A 89 3.72 -6.30 8.57
CA ASN A 89 2.33 -6.74 8.41
C ASN A 89 1.70 -7.22 9.73
N LEU A 90 2.42 -7.12 10.86
CA LEU A 90 1.96 -7.57 12.18
C LEU A 90 1.76 -6.38 13.10
N LEU A 91 0.50 -5.97 13.25
CA LEU A 91 0.10 -4.80 14.03
C LEU A 91 -0.51 -5.20 15.37
N LEU A 92 -0.66 -4.23 16.28
CA LEU A 92 -1.33 -4.39 17.56
C LEU A 92 -2.57 -3.50 17.67
N ASP A 93 -3.69 -4.06 18.11
CA ASP A 93 -4.87 -3.26 18.47
C ASP A 93 -4.66 -2.48 19.78
N SER A 94 -5.63 -1.65 20.16
CA SER A 94 -5.59 -0.87 21.41
C SER A 94 -5.58 -1.71 22.69
N ARG A 95 -5.88 -3.00 22.59
CA ARG A 95 -5.82 -3.98 23.68
C ARG A 95 -4.55 -4.84 23.61
N GLY A 96 -3.64 -4.55 22.67
CA GLY A 96 -2.41 -5.28 22.44
C GLY A 96 -2.61 -6.65 21.81
N ASN A 97 -3.70 -6.93 21.10
CA ASN A 97 -3.87 -8.18 20.33
C ASN A 97 -3.32 -8.02 18.92
N LEU A 98 -2.79 -9.12 18.37
CA LEU A 98 -2.29 -9.16 17.01
C LEU A 98 -3.39 -8.86 15.99
N LYS A 99 -3.04 -8.06 14.98
CA LYS A 99 -3.81 -7.80 13.77
C LYS A 99 -2.88 -7.95 12.58
N VAL A 100 -3.10 -8.98 11.77
CA VAL A 100 -2.33 -9.18 10.53
C VAL A 100 -2.96 -8.34 9.41
N SER A 101 -2.17 -7.47 8.78
CA SER A 101 -2.59 -6.66 7.63
C SER A 101 -2.27 -7.35 6.30
N ASP A 102 -2.72 -6.77 5.20
CA ASP A 102 -2.28 -7.07 3.82
C ASP A 102 -2.46 -8.50 3.29
N PHE A 103 -3.22 -9.34 4.00
CA PHE A 103 -3.66 -10.66 3.52
C PHE A 103 -4.30 -10.56 2.14
N GLY A 104 -3.74 -11.23 1.13
CA GLY A 104 -4.34 -11.31 -0.21
C GLY A 104 -4.09 -10.10 -1.11
N LEU A 105 -3.45 -9.02 -0.62
CA LEU A 105 -2.98 -7.91 -1.47
C LEU A 105 -1.56 -8.12 -1.96
N SER A 106 -0.78 -8.94 -1.26
CA SER A 106 0.55 -9.45 -1.62
C SER A 106 0.54 -10.42 -2.81
N ALA A 107 -0.61 -11.03 -3.13
CA ALA A 107 -0.80 -11.86 -4.32
C ALA A 107 -1.07 -11.02 -5.59
N LEU A 108 -1.36 -9.72 -5.43
CA LEU A 108 -1.44 -8.78 -6.52
C LEU A 108 -0.03 -8.56 -7.06
N PRO A 109 0.28 -8.94 -8.32
CA PRO A 109 1.57 -8.64 -8.88
C PRO A 109 1.72 -7.12 -8.93
N GLN A 110 2.64 -6.60 -8.11
CA GLN A 110 3.08 -5.22 -8.21
C GLN A 110 3.56 -5.02 -9.66
N GLN A 111 2.86 -4.17 -10.41
CA GLN A 111 3.21 -3.90 -11.78
C GLN A 111 4.66 -3.39 -11.85
N GLY A 112 5.49 -4.07 -12.64
CA GLY A 112 6.74 -3.51 -13.15
C GLY A 112 8.02 -3.82 -12.38
N VAL A 113 8.03 -4.74 -11.42
CA VAL A 113 9.24 -4.98 -10.60
C VAL A 113 9.53 -6.47 -10.36
N GLY A 114 9.29 -7.33 -11.36
CA GLY A 114 9.61 -8.76 -11.30
C GLY A 114 11.11 -9.09 -11.23
N LEU A 115 11.99 -8.08 -11.22
CA LEU A 115 13.44 -8.23 -11.09
C LEU A 115 14.09 -7.32 -10.03
N LEU A 116 13.36 -6.40 -9.38
CA LEU A 116 13.96 -5.43 -8.44
C LEU A 116 13.32 -5.40 -7.04
N HIS A 117 12.35 -6.27 -6.73
CA HIS A 117 11.87 -6.39 -5.35
C HIS A 117 12.74 -7.26 -4.43
N THR A 118 13.80 -7.88 -4.98
CA THR A 118 14.93 -8.41 -4.20
C THR A 118 16.05 -7.40 -3.97
N THR A 119 15.94 -6.15 -4.46
CA THR A 119 16.98 -5.12 -4.25
C THR A 119 16.73 -4.14 -3.10
N CYS A 120 15.57 -4.20 -2.42
CA CYS A 120 15.28 -3.32 -1.27
C CYS A 120 14.50 -3.99 -0.11
N GLY A 121 14.31 -5.31 -0.10
CA GLY A 121 13.66 -6.04 0.99
C GLY A 121 14.55 -7.17 1.53
N THR A 122 14.56 -7.37 2.84
CA THR A 122 15.34 -8.38 3.57
C THR A 122 14.66 -9.76 3.36
N PRO A 123 15.20 -10.69 2.54
CA PRO A 123 14.53 -11.96 2.15
C PRO A 123 14.40 -12.98 3.30
N ASN A 124 14.66 -12.55 4.53
CA ASN A 124 14.94 -13.39 5.68
C ASN A 124 13.68 -14.09 6.22
N TYR A 125 12.48 -13.67 5.77
CA TYR A 125 11.19 -14.29 6.10
C TYR A 125 10.66 -15.23 5.00
N VAL A 126 11.33 -15.28 3.85
CA VAL A 126 10.88 -16.00 2.65
C VAL A 126 11.31 -17.47 2.72
N ALA A 127 10.43 -18.38 2.32
CA ALA A 127 10.70 -19.82 2.30
C ALA A 127 11.69 -20.19 1.16
N PRO A 128 12.51 -21.24 1.32
CA PRO A 128 13.48 -21.66 0.30
C PRO A 128 12.87 -21.86 -1.09
N GLU A 129 11.69 -22.48 -1.16
CA GLU A 129 11.00 -22.78 -2.41
C GLU A 129 10.43 -21.54 -3.13
N VAL A 130 10.27 -20.42 -2.42
CA VAL A 130 9.84 -19.15 -3.03
C VAL A 130 11.01 -18.48 -3.76
N LEU A 131 12.25 -18.73 -3.30
CA LEU A 131 13.47 -18.21 -3.92
C LEU A 131 13.82 -18.94 -5.22
N SER A 132 13.36 -20.19 -5.40
CA SER A 132 13.68 -21.02 -6.56
C SER A 132 12.90 -20.70 -7.84
N HIS A 133 12.01 -19.68 -7.83
CA HIS A 133 11.22 -19.20 -8.98
C HIS A 133 10.33 -20.26 -9.69
N GLU A 134 10.12 -21.41 -9.05
CA GLU A 134 9.13 -22.41 -9.47
C GLU A 134 7.81 -22.16 -8.72
N GLY A 135 6.68 -22.60 -9.28
CA GLY A 135 5.40 -22.50 -8.59
C GLY A 135 5.46 -23.19 -7.22
N TYR A 136 5.02 -22.52 -6.17
CA TYR A 136 5.06 -23.03 -4.79
C TYR A 136 3.67 -23.09 -4.16
N ASP A 137 3.53 -23.92 -3.12
CA ASP A 137 2.34 -23.97 -2.28
C ASP A 137 2.38 -22.83 -1.25
N GLY A 138 1.45 -21.88 -1.37
CA GLY A 138 1.39 -20.71 -0.50
C GLY A 138 1.14 -21.04 0.97
N SER A 139 0.49 -22.17 1.27
CA SER A 139 0.22 -22.57 2.65
C SER A 139 1.49 -22.93 3.40
N VAL A 140 2.34 -23.77 2.80
CA VAL A 140 3.62 -24.18 3.41
C VAL A 140 4.64 -23.05 3.45
N ALA A 141 4.59 -22.11 2.50
CA ALA A 141 5.43 -20.92 2.50
C ALA A 141 5.07 -19.97 3.65
N ASP A 142 3.77 -19.71 3.89
CA ASP A 142 3.32 -18.90 5.04
C ASP A 142 3.74 -19.51 6.38
N VAL A 143 3.72 -20.85 6.49
CA VAL A 143 4.17 -21.56 7.70
C VAL A 143 5.65 -21.29 7.99
N TRP A 144 6.51 -21.30 6.96
CA TRP A 144 7.92 -20.94 7.13
C TRP A 144 8.08 -19.52 7.68
N SER A 145 7.38 -18.54 7.08
CA SER A 145 7.42 -17.15 7.54
C SER A 145 6.94 -17.01 8.98
N CYS A 146 5.90 -17.75 9.38
CA CYS A 146 5.44 -17.81 10.78
C CYS A 146 6.54 -18.34 11.72
N GLY A 147 7.34 -19.32 11.28
CA GLY A 147 8.49 -19.83 12.04
C GLY A 147 9.58 -18.80 12.24
N VAL A 148 9.91 -18.04 11.20
CA VAL A 148 10.87 -16.93 11.28
C VAL A 148 10.35 -15.87 12.26
N ILE A 149 9.08 -15.48 12.16
CA ILE A 149 8.44 -14.53 13.10
C ILE A 149 8.53 -15.03 14.54
N LEU A 150 8.18 -16.30 14.80
CA LEU A 150 8.27 -16.88 16.15
C LEU A 150 9.71 -16.83 16.69
N TYR A 151 10.68 -17.19 15.85
CA TYR A 151 12.09 -17.11 16.22
C TYR A 151 12.46 -15.69 16.63
N VAL A 152 12.11 -14.67 15.81
CA VAL A 152 12.45 -13.28 16.12
C VAL A 152 11.78 -12.79 17.40
N LEU A 153 10.51 -13.14 17.63
CA LEU A 153 9.81 -12.78 18.88
C LEU A 153 10.53 -13.32 20.12
N MET A 154 11.13 -14.51 20.04
CA MET A 154 11.81 -15.15 21.16
C MET A 154 13.31 -14.83 21.27
N ALA A 155 13.98 -14.59 20.15
CA ALA A 155 15.41 -14.33 20.07
C ALA A 155 15.75 -12.84 20.15
N GLY A 156 14.90 -11.98 19.60
CA GLY A 156 15.18 -10.57 19.36
C GLY A 156 16.02 -10.30 18.10
N TYR A 157 16.31 -11.33 17.31
CA TYR A 157 17.09 -11.26 16.07
C TYR A 157 16.66 -12.37 15.10
N LEU A 158 17.09 -12.28 13.84
CA LEU A 158 16.71 -13.19 12.76
C LEU A 158 17.42 -14.56 12.84
N PRO A 159 16.74 -15.67 12.48
CA PRO A 159 17.38 -16.99 12.41
C PRO A 159 18.42 -17.08 11.28
N PHE A 160 18.17 -16.36 10.19
CA PHE A 160 19.06 -16.24 9.03
C PHE A 160 19.32 -14.76 8.83
N ASP A 161 20.56 -14.31 9.04
CA ASP A 161 20.97 -12.94 8.80
C ASP A 161 22.44 -12.93 8.38
N GLU A 162 22.70 -12.40 7.19
CA GLU A 162 24.02 -12.38 6.58
C GLU A 162 24.14 -11.16 5.69
N THR A 163 25.35 -10.61 5.62
CA THR A 163 25.63 -9.44 4.78
C THR A 163 25.69 -9.79 3.29
N ASP A 164 26.01 -11.05 2.96
CA ASP A 164 26.07 -11.51 1.57
C ASP A 164 24.88 -12.41 1.24
N LEU A 165 24.19 -12.07 0.13
CA LEU A 165 23.01 -12.80 -0.33
C LEU A 165 23.28 -14.28 -0.64
N PRO A 166 24.41 -14.68 -1.27
CA PRO A 166 24.72 -16.10 -1.47
C PRO A 166 24.77 -16.93 -0.18
N THR A 167 25.42 -16.43 0.87
CA THR A 167 25.48 -17.11 2.18
C THR A 167 24.12 -17.09 2.85
N LEU A 168 23.37 -15.98 2.79
CA LEU A 168 22.00 -15.91 3.29
C LEU A 168 21.13 -17.00 2.65
N TYR A 169 21.13 -17.09 1.31
CA TYR A 169 20.38 -18.10 0.58
C TYR A 169 20.86 -19.51 0.88
N ARG A 170 22.16 -19.73 1.03
CA ARG A 170 22.68 -21.04 1.48
C ARG A 170 22.09 -21.41 2.83
N LYS A 171 22.15 -20.51 3.83
CA LYS A 171 21.61 -20.76 5.17
C LYS A 171 20.11 -20.98 5.18
N ILE A 172 19.35 -20.23 4.38
CA ILE A 172 17.91 -20.44 4.21
C ILE A 172 17.64 -21.82 3.60
N ASN A 173 18.32 -22.18 2.50
CA ASN A 173 18.15 -23.44 1.80
C ASN A 173 18.55 -24.67 2.62
N THR A 174 19.53 -24.55 3.51
CA THR A 174 19.97 -25.63 4.41
C THR A 174 19.31 -25.56 5.79
N ALA A 175 18.46 -24.54 6.04
CA ALA A 175 17.95 -24.18 7.35
C ALA A 175 19.04 -24.17 8.45
N GLU A 176 20.18 -23.56 8.14
CA GLU A 176 21.32 -23.43 9.06
C GLU A 176 21.09 -22.26 10.03
N PHE A 177 20.49 -22.55 11.19
CA PHE A 177 20.32 -21.61 12.31
C PHE A 177 20.57 -22.30 13.65
N SER A 178 20.77 -21.51 14.71
CA SER A 178 20.91 -22.02 16.08
C SER A 178 19.88 -21.37 16.99
N CYS A 179 19.28 -22.16 17.89
CA CYS A 179 18.36 -21.64 18.90
C CYS A 179 19.13 -21.14 20.13
N PRO A 180 18.84 -19.94 20.65
CA PRO A 180 19.45 -19.43 21.87
C PRO A 180 19.31 -20.36 23.09
N PRO A 181 20.20 -20.22 24.10
CA PRO A 181 20.12 -21.02 25.33
C PRO A 181 18.80 -20.85 26.09
N TRP A 182 18.17 -19.68 26.01
CA TRP A 182 16.93 -19.36 26.72
C TRP A 182 15.65 -19.90 26.05
N PHE A 183 15.75 -20.56 24.91
CA PHE A 183 14.60 -21.23 24.30
C PHE A 183 14.33 -22.53 25.06
N SER A 184 13.07 -22.78 25.44
CA SER A 184 12.68 -24.07 25.98
C SER A 184 12.85 -25.20 24.96
N SER A 185 13.04 -26.44 25.42
CA SER A 185 13.14 -27.60 24.53
C SER A 185 11.92 -27.75 23.62
N GLY A 186 10.72 -27.42 24.13
CA GLY A 186 9.50 -27.43 23.34
C GLY A 186 9.51 -26.40 22.20
N ALA A 187 9.94 -25.16 22.48
CA ALA A 187 10.04 -24.12 21.47
C ALA A 187 11.04 -24.50 20.37
N LYS A 188 12.23 -25.01 20.76
CA LYS A 188 13.27 -25.47 19.82
C LYS A 188 12.73 -26.55 18.89
N LEU A 189 12.08 -27.58 19.44
CA LEU A 189 11.51 -28.67 18.67
C LEU A 189 10.45 -28.17 17.67
N LEU A 190 9.55 -27.30 18.09
CA LEU A 190 8.54 -26.74 17.20
C LEU A 190 9.16 -25.88 16.08
N ILE A 191 10.09 -24.99 16.42
CA ILE A 191 10.77 -24.14 15.42
C ILE A 191 11.51 -24.98 14.38
N HIS A 192 12.20 -26.05 14.78
CA HIS A 192 12.86 -26.96 13.82
C HIS A 192 11.88 -27.70 12.91
N LYS A 193 10.67 -28.03 13.37
CA LYS A 193 9.62 -28.63 12.53
C LYS A 193 9.04 -27.61 11.53
N ILE A 194 8.97 -26.34 11.92
CA ILE A 194 8.45 -25.25 11.07
C ILE A 194 9.50 -24.80 10.04
N LEU A 195 10.74 -24.62 10.46
CA LEU A 195 11.86 -24.23 9.60
C LEU A 195 12.55 -25.45 8.97
N ASP A 196 11.75 -26.43 8.53
CA ASP A 196 12.21 -27.53 7.68
C ASP A 196 12.34 -27.00 6.23
N PRO A 197 13.54 -27.07 5.62
CA PRO A 197 13.74 -26.54 4.28
C PRO A 197 12.96 -27.32 3.21
N SER A 198 12.56 -28.56 3.48
CA SER A 198 11.75 -29.38 2.57
C SER A 198 10.26 -29.10 2.78
N PRO A 199 9.54 -28.53 1.79
CA PRO A 199 8.12 -28.21 1.94
C PRO A 199 7.22 -29.45 2.15
N LYS A 200 7.70 -30.63 1.73
CA LYS A 200 6.96 -31.90 1.85
C LYS A 200 6.95 -32.48 3.26
N SER A 201 7.99 -32.18 4.05
CA SER A 201 8.18 -32.68 5.41
C SER A 201 7.93 -31.61 6.48
N ARG A 202 7.91 -30.33 6.07
CA ARG A 202 7.55 -29.20 6.93
C ARG A 202 6.19 -29.42 7.58
N ILE A 203 6.12 -29.13 8.88
CA ILE A 203 4.87 -29.25 9.64
C ILE A 203 3.78 -28.35 9.06
N HIS A 204 2.55 -28.85 8.96
CA HIS A 204 1.39 -28.04 8.57
C HIS A 204 0.73 -27.39 9.80
N ILE A 205 -0.17 -26.43 9.58
CA ILE A 205 -0.86 -25.70 10.66
C ILE A 205 -1.56 -26.64 11.66
N GLU A 206 -2.19 -27.70 11.19
CA GLU A 206 -2.82 -28.72 12.06
C GLU A 206 -1.79 -29.34 13.02
N GLY A 207 -0.59 -29.65 12.51
CA GLY A 207 0.52 -30.17 13.32
C GLY A 207 0.99 -29.14 14.35
N ILE A 208 1.07 -27.86 13.98
CA ILE A 208 1.42 -26.77 14.91
C ILE A 208 0.38 -26.65 16.01
N LYS A 209 -0.92 -26.63 15.67
CA LYS A 209 -2.03 -26.55 16.65
C LYS A 209 -2.07 -27.73 17.61
N ASN A 210 -1.57 -28.89 17.18
CA ASN A 210 -1.46 -30.08 18.02
C ASN A 210 -0.17 -30.15 18.85
N ASP A 211 0.83 -29.29 18.60
CA ASP A 211 2.11 -29.34 19.30
C ASP A 211 1.95 -28.93 20.80
N PRO A 212 2.58 -29.65 21.75
CA PRO A 212 2.47 -29.36 23.17
C PRO A 212 2.90 -27.94 23.55
N TRP A 213 3.90 -27.39 22.86
CA TRP A 213 4.36 -26.03 23.12
C TRP A 213 3.28 -25.01 22.73
N PHE A 214 2.61 -25.22 21.60
CA PHE A 214 1.54 -24.36 21.11
C PHE A 214 0.30 -24.43 22.00
N ARG A 215 -0.12 -25.63 22.43
CA ARG A 215 -1.38 -25.83 23.17
C ARG A 215 -1.39 -25.23 24.58
N ARG A 216 -0.23 -24.86 25.13
CA ARG A 216 -0.15 -24.27 26.47
C ARG A 216 -0.93 -22.95 26.53
N ASN A 217 -1.93 -22.91 27.41
CA ASN A 217 -2.85 -21.76 27.60
C ASN A 217 -3.59 -21.33 26.31
N TYR A 218 -3.66 -22.20 25.30
CA TYR A 218 -4.30 -21.88 24.04
C TYR A 218 -5.83 -21.87 24.20
N VAL A 219 -6.45 -20.78 23.76
CA VAL A 219 -7.89 -20.65 23.66
C VAL A 219 -8.21 -20.36 22.19
N PRO A 220 -8.84 -21.30 21.47
CA PRO A 220 -9.21 -21.08 20.08
C PRO A 220 -10.09 -19.85 19.94
N VAL A 221 -9.81 -19.06 18.91
CA VAL A 221 -10.69 -17.96 18.52
C VAL A 221 -12.08 -18.51 18.16
N ARG A 222 -13.12 -17.99 18.82
CA ARG A 222 -14.50 -18.27 18.43
C ARG A 222 -14.87 -17.35 17.28
N HIS A 223 -15.21 -17.91 16.13
CA HIS A 223 -15.80 -17.15 15.04
C HIS A 223 -17.23 -16.76 15.44
N GLY A 224 -17.56 -15.47 15.33
CA GLY A 224 -18.95 -15.02 15.43
C GLY A 224 -19.78 -15.56 14.27
N GLU A 225 -21.11 -15.51 14.38
CA GLU A 225 -22.02 -15.87 13.29
C GLU A 225 -21.59 -15.16 11.99
N GLU A 226 -21.61 -15.90 10.87
CA GLU A 226 -21.32 -15.36 9.55
C GLU A 226 -22.37 -14.29 9.20
N GLU A 227 -22.11 -13.03 9.57
CA GLU A 227 -22.90 -11.90 9.06
C GLU A 227 -22.87 -11.95 7.53
N LYS A 228 -24.04 -11.85 6.89
CA LYS A 228 -24.13 -11.72 5.43
C LYS A 228 -23.30 -10.53 4.98
N VAL A 229 -22.17 -10.80 4.35
CA VAL A 229 -21.28 -9.78 3.80
C VAL A 229 -21.83 -9.34 2.44
N ASN A 230 -22.14 -8.05 2.31
CA ASN A 230 -22.51 -7.47 1.03
C ASN A 230 -21.25 -7.25 0.16
N LEU A 231 -21.25 -7.82 -1.05
CA LEU A 231 -20.19 -7.70 -2.05
C LEU A 231 -20.55 -6.73 -3.18
N GLU A 232 -21.67 -5.99 -3.09
CA GLU A 232 -22.14 -5.07 -4.12
C GLU A 232 -21.12 -3.98 -4.46
N ASP A 233 -20.35 -3.47 -3.50
CA ASP A 233 -19.29 -2.50 -3.73
C ASP A 233 -18.11 -3.09 -4.52
N VAL A 234 -17.66 -4.32 -4.17
CA VAL A 234 -16.63 -5.04 -4.92
C VAL A 234 -17.15 -5.35 -6.32
N GLN A 235 -18.42 -5.76 -6.43
CA GLN A 235 -19.05 -6.03 -7.71
C GLN A 235 -19.14 -4.75 -8.55
N ALA A 236 -19.56 -3.61 -7.99
CA ALA A 236 -19.63 -2.33 -8.67
C ALA A 236 -18.24 -1.91 -9.19
N VAL A 237 -17.23 -1.92 -8.32
CA VAL A 237 -15.85 -1.59 -8.67
C VAL A 237 -15.34 -2.42 -9.85
N PHE A 238 -15.59 -3.73 -9.86
CA PHE A 238 -15.06 -4.60 -10.90
C PHE A 238 -16.01 -4.84 -12.09
N ASN A 239 -17.30 -4.52 -11.98
CA ASN A 239 -18.22 -4.56 -13.11
C ASN A 239 -18.16 -3.28 -13.95
N ASP A 240 -18.02 -2.11 -13.31
CA ASP A 240 -17.88 -0.84 -14.02
C ASP A 240 -16.56 -0.77 -14.82
N ILE A 241 -15.54 -1.50 -14.37
CA ILE A 241 -14.30 -1.68 -15.15
C ILE A 241 -14.55 -2.52 -16.42
N GLU A 242 -15.61 -3.33 -16.49
CA GLU A 242 -15.93 -4.17 -17.66
C GLU A 242 -16.60 -3.40 -18.79
N ASP A 243 -17.08 -2.19 -18.53
CA ASP A 243 -17.63 -1.33 -19.56
C ASP A 243 -16.74 -0.16 -19.96
N HIS A 244 -15.49 0.04 -19.51
CA HIS A 244 -14.69 1.24 -19.92
C HIS A 244 -13.55 1.01 -20.93
N TYR A 245 -13.78 0.13 -21.90
CA TYR A 245 -13.54 0.50 -23.30
C TYR A 245 -14.81 1.00 -24.01
N VAL A 246 -15.94 1.11 -23.29
CA VAL A 246 -17.17 1.73 -23.74
C VAL A 246 -17.48 2.91 -22.81
N THR A 247 -17.03 4.09 -23.21
CA THR A 247 -17.72 5.36 -22.97
C THR A 247 -18.79 5.30 -21.87
N GLU A 248 -18.39 5.41 -20.59
CA GLU A 248 -19.37 5.85 -19.60
C GLU A 248 -19.86 7.18 -20.15
N GLN A 249 -21.12 7.23 -20.53
CA GLN A 249 -21.85 8.46 -20.52
C GLN A 249 -21.81 8.92 -19.06
N VAL A 250 -20.72 9.63 -18.73
CA VAL A 250 -20.75 10.72 -17.77
C VAL A 250 -22.09 11.36 -18.01
N GLU A 251 -22.91 11.51 -16.98
CA GLU A 251 -23.96 12.50 -17.02
C GLU A 251 -23.26 13.84 -17.26
N THR A 252 -22.98 14.10 -18.52
CA THR A 252 -22.68 15.39 -19.08
C THR A 252 -23.95 16.16 -18.81
N LYS A 253 -23.97 16.84 -17.67
CA LYS A 253 -24.46 18.21 -17.73
C LYS A 253 -23.53 18.95 -18.69
N ASP A 254 -23.87 18.80 -19.96
CA ASP A 254 -23.55 19.68 -21.07
C ASP A 254 -22.07 20.07 -21.18
N GLY A 255 -21.23 19.15 -21.69
CA GLY A 255 -19.87 19.46 -22.14
C GLY A 255 -18.92 20.09 -21.12
N GLY A 256 -19.19 20.00 -19.81
CA GLY A 256 -18.41 20.60 -18.71
C GLY A 256 -17.22 19.76 -18.20
N PRO A 257 -16.35 20.34 -17.35
CA PRO A 257 -15.23 19.64 -16.70
C PRO A 257 -15.73 18.55 -15.73
N LEU A 258 -14.84 17.61 -15.38
CA LEU A 258 -15.16 16.57 -14.40
C LEU A 258 -15.43 17.20 -13.03
N ILE A 259 -16.53 16.82 -12.40
CA ILE A 259 -16.84 17.21 -11.03
C ILE A 259 -15.95 16.40 -10.09
N MET A 260 -15.22 17.08 -9.21
CA MET A 260 -14.36 16.48 -8.22
C MET A 260 -15.04 16.46 -6.86
N ASN A 261 -15.21 15.27 -6.30
CA ASN A 261 -15.90 15.10 -5.02
C ASN A 261 -14.98 15.38 -3.82
N ALA A 262 -15.56 15.47 -2.63
CA ALA A 262 -14.82 15.76 -1.39
C ALA A 262 -13.73 14.72 -1.07
N PHE A 263 -13.93 13.44 -1.42
CA PHE A 263 -12.92 12.39 -1.23
C PHE A 263 -11.73 12.58 -2.18
N GLU A 264 -11.98 12.91 -3.44
CA GLU A 264 -10.93 13.22 -4.40
C GLU A 264 -10.14 14.47 -3.98
N MET A 265 -10.81 15.51 -3.47
CA MET A 265 -10.13 16.68 -2.89
C MET A 265 -9.23 16.32 -1.70
N ILE A 266 -9.71 15.44 -0.80
CA ILE A 266 -8.97 14.96 0.36
C ILE A 266 -7.70 14.23 -0.07
N THR A 267 -7.76 13.36 -1.09
CA THR A 267 -6.59 12.65 -1.61
C THR A 267 -5.53 13.55 -2.23
N LEU A 268 -5.92 14.77 -2.64
CA LEU A 268 -5.02 15.78 -3.19
C LEU A 268 -4.53 16.78 -2.14
N SER A 269 -4.99 16.66 -0.89
CA SER A 269 -4.57 17.55 0.19
C SER A 269 -3.19 17.16 0.73
N GLN A 270 -2.27 18.12 0.77
CA GLN A 270 -0.88 17.88 1.25
C GLN A 270 -0.79 17.42 2.70
N GLY A 271 -1.86 17.62 3.50
CA GLY A 271 -1.90 17.19 4.90
C GLY A 271 -2.20 15.70 5.10
N LEU A 272 -2.69 15.02 4.06
CA LEU A 272 -3.01 13.59 4.06
C LEU A 272 -2.22 12.83 2.98
N ASP A 273 -1.33 13.54 2.27
CA ASP A 273 -0.43 12.98 1.27
C ASP A 273 0.73 12.25 1.96
N LEU A 274 0.57 10.93 2.10
CA LEU A 274 1.57 10.06 2.74
C LEU A 274 2.78 9.77 1.83
N SER A 275 2.83 10.31 0.60
CA SER A 275 3.96 10.09 -0.33
C SER A 275 5.31 10.51 0.29
N ALA A 276 5.29 11.53 1.14
CA ALA A 276 6.48 12.02 1.86
C ALA A 276 7.03 11.01 2.90
N LEU A 277 6.27 10.00 3.31
CA LEU A 277 6.77 8.91 4.17
C LEU A 277 7.59 7.88 3.37
N PHE A 278 7.39 7.79 2.06
CA PHE A 278 7.99 6.76 1.21
C PHE A 278 9.17 7.28 0.35
N ASP A 279 9.28 8.59 0.12
CA ASP A 279 10.39 9.22 -0.64
C ASP A 279 11.42 9.88 0.29
N ARG A 280 12.36 9.08 0.84
CA ARG A 280 13.46 9.55 1.71
C ARG A 280 14.62 10.27 0.99
N ARG A 281 14.44 10.69 -0.27
CA ARG A 281 15.49 11.40 -1.06
C ARG A 281 14.99 12.65 -1.78
N GLN A 282 14.23 13.49 -1.10
CA GLN A 282 14.10 14.87 -1.56
C GLN A 282 14.05 15.83 -0.38
N ASP A 283 15.14 16.58 -0.25
CA ASP A 283 15.21 17.78 0.56
C ASP A 283 13.98 18.65 0.33
N CYS A 284 13.37 19.05 1.45
CA CYS A 284 12.44 20.15 1.65
C CYS A 284 12.27 21.11 0.45
N VAL A 285 11.30 20.82 -0.42
CA VAL A 285 10.65 21.84 -1.25
C VAL A 285 9.14 21.59 -1.21
N LYS A 286 8.49 22.02 -0.11
CA LYS A 286 7.03 22.16 -0.02
C LYS A 286 6.59 23.16 -1.09
N ARG A 287 6.10 22.72 -2.24
CA ARG A 287 5.54 23.63 -3.25
C ARG A 287 4.27 23.04 -3.86
N GLN A 288 3.16 23.74 -3.65
CA GLN A 288 1.84 23.41 -4.20
C GLN A 288 1.91 23.46 -5.74
N THR A 289 1.54 22.36 -6.39
CA THR A 289 1.46 22.23 -7.86
C THR A 289 0.02 22.32 -8.37
N ARG A 290 -0.84 22.98 -7.59
CA ARG A 290 -2.26 23.18 -7.87
C ARG A 290 -2.63 24.62 -7.62
N PHE A 291 -3.60 25.12 -8.37
CA PHE A 291 -4.24 26.41 -8.11
C PHE A 291 -5.74 26.31 -8.37
N VAL A 292 -6.48 27.28 -7.86
CA VAL A 292 -7.93 27.37 -7.99
C VAL A 292 -8.31 28.61 -8.80
N SER A 293 -9.44 28.56 -9.48
CA SER A 293 -9.97 29.65 -10.31
C SER A 293 -11.49 29.69 -10.22
N ARG A 294 -12.06 30.89 -10.32
CA ARG A 294 -13.51 31.11 -10.47
C ARG A 294 -13.93 31.38 -11.91
N HIS A 295 -12.99 31.33 -12.85
CA HIS A 295 -13.29 31.54 -14.26
C HIS A 295 -13.90 30.28 -14.87
N PRO A 296 -14.74 30.38 -15.92
CA PRO A 296 -15.28 29.21 -16.60
C PRO A 296 -14.16 28.29 -17.10
N ALA A 297 -14.33 26.96 -16.99
CA ALA A 297 -13.29 25.99 -17.35
C ALA A 297 -12.78 26.12 -18.80
N ARG A 298 -13.66 26.48 -19.75
CA ARG A 298 -13.29 26.79 -21.14
C ARG A 298 -12.29 27.96 -21.24
N THR A 299 -12.49 28.99 -20.42
CA THR A 299 -11.60 30.16 -20.35
C THR A 299 -10.28 29.76 -19.72
N ILE A 300 -10.30 28.97 -18.65
CA ILE A 300 -9.09 28.46 -18.00
C ILE A 300 -8.23 27.69 -19.01
N ILE A 301 -8.80 26.73 -19.73
CA ILE A 301 -8.07 25.93 -20.73
C ILE A 301 -7.51 26.82 -21.85
N ALA A 302 -8.31 27.70 -22.44
CA ALA A 302 -7.87 28.58 -23.52
C ALA A 302 -6.73 29.51 -23.08
N THR A 303 -6.79 30.05 -21.85
CA THR A 303 -5.73 30.90 -21.31
C THR A 303 -4.45 30.10 -21.04
N ILE A 304 -4.56 28.90 -20.47
CA ILE A 304 -3.41 28.01 -20.25
C ILE A 304 -2.74 27.65 -21.60
N GLU A 305 -3.55 27.35 -22.62
CA GLU A 305 -3.06 27.00 -23.95
C GLU A 305 -2.27 28.15 -24.59
N ALA A 306 -2.85 29.36 -24.59
CA ALA A 306 -2.19 30.55 -25.11
C ALA A 306 -0.86 30.85 -24.37
N VAL A 307 -0.86 30.69 -23.04
CA VAL A 307 0.35 30.87 -22.23
C VAL A 307 1.40 29.80 -22.56
N ALA A 308 1.02 28.54 -22.66
CA ALA A 308 1.94 27.45 -22.97
C ALA A 308 2.56 27.58 -24.38
N GLN A 309 1.75 27.98 -25.37
CA GLN A 309 2.24 28.29 -26.72
C GLN A 309 3.23 29.47 -26.70
N SER A 310 2.96 30.51 -25.91
CA SER A 310 3.89 31.64 -25.73
C SER A 310 5.23 31.24 -25.08
N MET A 311 5.25 30.09 -24.39
CA MET A 311 6.43 29.51 -23.76
C MET A 311 7.20 28.57 -24.71
N GLY A 312 6.75 28.43 -25.97
CA GLY A 312 7.38 27.55 -26.96
C GLY A 312 7.11 26.07 -26.72
N LEU A 313 6.09 25.72 -25.94
CA LEU A 313 5.72 24.34 -25.68
C LEU A 313 4.75 23.84 -26.75
N LYS A 314 4.91 22.58 -27.13
CA LYS A 314 3.94 21.88 -27.97
C LYS A 314 2.75 21.50 -27.10
N VAL A 315 1.56 21.96 -27.49
CA VAL A 315 0.32 21.76 -26.73
C VAL A 315 -0.56 20.75 -27.44
N HIS A 316 -1.08 19.78 -26.69
CA HIS A 316 -2.17 18.91 -27.13
C HIS A 316 -3.30 19.04 -26.10
N SER A 317 -4.40 19.69 -26.49
CA SER A 317 -5.59 19.87 -25.65
C SER A 317 -6.69 18.88 -26.07
N GLN A 318 -7.32 18.24 -25.10
CA GLN A 318 -8.50 17.40 -25.30
C GLN A 318 -9.46 17.61 -24.13
N ASN A 319 -10.63 18.20 -24.40
CA ASN A 319 -11.61 18.60 -23.39
C ASN A 319 -10.96 19.51 -22.33
N TYR A 320 -11.03 19.12 -21.06
CA TYR A 320 -10.51 19.85 -19.90
C TYR A 320 -9.15 19.30 -19.42
N LYS A 321 -8.45 18.59 -20.30
CA LYS A 321 -7.11 18.04 -20.08
C LYS A 321 -6.16 18.52 -21.16
N MET A 322 -4.93 18.81 -20.77
CA MET A 322 -3.91 19.35 -21.66
C MET A 322 -2.56 18.68 -21.40
N ARG A 323 -1.86 18.30 -22.47
CA ARG A 323 -0.49 17.79 -22.42
C ARG A 323 0.44 18.81 -23.06
N LEU A 324 1.44 19.23 -22.29
CA LEU A 324 2.47 20.18 -22.69
C LEU A 324 3.81 19.45 -22.85
N GLU A 325 4.44 19.61 -24.00
CA GLU A 325 5.71 18.98 -24.33
C GLU A 325 6.74 20.04 -24.70
N GLY A 326 7.95 19.89 -24.16
CA GLY A 326 9.09 20.76 -24.45
C GLY A 326 10.40 19.98 -24.45
N VAL A 327 11.47 20.65 -24.87
CA VAL A 327 12.83 20.12 -24.79
C VAL A 327 13.43 20.58 -23.46
N SER A 328 13.97 19.65 -22.67
CA SER A 328 14.59 20.00 -21.39
C SER A 328 15.78 20.94 -21.57
N SER A 329 16.00 21.85 -20.61
CA SER A 329 17.10 22.82 -20.60
C SER A 329 18.49 22.20 -20.81
N ASN A 330 18.66 20.94 -20.43
CA ASN A 330 19.92 20.21 -20.52
C ASN A 330 20.10 19.47 -21.85
N LYS A 331 19.15 19.60 -22.80
CA LYS A 331 19.11 18.95 -24.12
C LYS A 331 19.24 17.41 -24.14
N MET A 332 19.22 16.75 -22.98
CA MET A 332 19.32 15.28 -22.83
C MET A 332 18.00 14.57 -22.54
N GLY A 333 16.84 15.22 -22.73
CA GLY A 333 15.56 14.56 -22.47
C GLY A 333 14.32 15.36 -22.83
N GLN A 334 13.17 14.69 -22.79
CA GLN A 334 11.85 15.27 -23.00
C GLN A 334 11.31 15.85 -21.69
N PHE A 335 10.77 17.06 -21.74
CA PHE A 335 10.01 17.67 -20.65
C PHE A 335 8.51 17.53 -20.97
N THR A 336 7.74 16.86 -20.12
CA THR A 336 6.30 16.65 -20.34
C THR A 336 5.51 16.93 -19.07
N VAL A 337 4.48 17.76 -19.20
CA VAL A 337 3.55 18.13 -18.14
C VAL A 337 2.12 17.90 -18.59
N VAL A 338 1.28 17.42 -17.68
CA VAL A 338 -0.16 17.25 -17.91
C VAL A 338 -0.93 18.16 -16.95
N LEU A 339 -1.92 18.87 -17.48
CA LEU A 339 -2.84 19.72 -16.75
C LEU A 339 -4.25 19.16 -16.88
N GLU A 340 -5.01 19.24 -15.80
CA GLU A 340 -6.40 18.80 -15.78
C GLU A 340 -7.23 19.78 -14.93
N VAL A 341 -8.39 20.17 -15.45
CA VAL A 341 -9.31 21.10 -14.79
C VAL A 341 -10.52 20.34 -14.26
N PHE A 342 -10.78 20.53 -12.97
CA PHE A 342 -11.88 19.89 -12.24
C PHE A 342 -12.82 20.93 -11.67
N GLU A 343 -14.13 20.68 -11.68
CA GLU A 343 -15.11 21.47 -10.94
C GLU A 343 -15.22 20.95 -9.51
N VAL A 344 -14.82 21.75 -8.52
CA VAL A 344 -14.83 21.36 -7.10
C VAL A 344 -16.04 21.89 -6.33
N ALA A 345 -16.67 22.95 -6.86
CA ALA A 345 -17.95 23.49 -6.42
C ALA A 345 -18.53 24.34 -7.57
N PRO A 346 -19.84 24.68 -7.56
CA PRO A 346 -20.42 25.54 -8.60
C PRO A 346 -19.60 26.82 -8.80
N SER A 347 -19.12 27.03 -10.04
CA SER A 347 -18.25 28.18 -10.41
C SER A 347 -16.88 28.24 -9.71
N LEU A 348 -16.40 27.12 -9.17
CA LEU A 348 -15.07 26.99 -8.58
C LEU A 348 -14.35 25.78 -9.19
N PHE A 349 -13.23 26.05 -9.84
CA PHE A 349 -12.45 25.06 -10.55
C PHE A 349 -11.06 24.94 -9.95
N MET A 350 -10.55 23.71 -9.89
CA MET A 350 -9.18 23.41 -9.52
C MET A 350 -8.41 22.97 -10.74
N VAL A 351 -7.19 23.49 -10.91
CA VAL A 351 -6.24 23.08 -11.93
C VAL A 351 -5.14 22.28 -11.26
N ASP A 352 -5.03 21.00 -11.62
CA ASP A 352 -3.94 20.13 -11.19
C ASP A 352 -2.87 20.07 -12.28
N VAL A 353 -1.62 20.36 -11.92
CA VAL A 353 -0.48 20.35 -12.84
C VAL A 353 0.46 19.23 -12.41
N ARG A 354 0.68 18.23 -13.26
CA ARG A 354 1.49 17.03 -12.95
C ARG A 354 2.67 16.89 -13.90
N LYS A 355 3.85 16.64 -13.34
CA LYS A 355 5.05 16.27 -14.10
C LYS A 355 4.91 14.82 -14.60
N VAL A 356 5.09 14.59 -15.90
CA VAL A 356 5.12 13.24 -16.49
C VAL A 356 6.54 12.82 -16.83
N ALA A 357 7.36 13.73 -17.35
CA ALA A 357 8.77 13.50 -17.66
C ALA A 357 9.59 14.80 -17.52
N GLY A 358 10.87 14.66 -17.17
CA GLY A 358 11.81 15.78 -17.03
C GLY A 358 12.28 16.04 -15.59
N ASP A 359 13.22 16.99 -15.47
CA ASP A 359 13.84 17.35 -14.19
C ASP A 359 12.84 18.02 -13.22
N THR A 360 12.97 17.72 -11.92
CA THR A 360 12.04 18.23 -10.90
C THR A 360 12.24 19.73 -10.65
N LEU A 361 13.47 20.25 -10.66
CA LEU A 361 13.73 21.68 -10.49
C LEU A 361 13.24 22.48 -11.70
N GLU A 362 13.46 21.94 -12.90
CA GLU A 362 12.92 22.47 -14.16
C GLU A 362 11.38 22.56 -14.12
N TYR A 363 10.71 21.50 -13.67
CA TYR A 363 9.26 21.48 -13.50
C TYR A 363 8.75 22.55 -12.52
N HIS A 364 9.39 22.73 -11.37
CA HIS A 364 8.98 23.76 -10.42
C HIS A 364 9.21 25.18 -10.95
N LYS A 365 10.30 25.40 -11.70
CA LYS A 365 10.57 26.66 -12.39
C LYS A 365 9.50 26.94 -13.44
N PHE A 366 9.16 25.94 -14.25
CA PHE A 366 8.04 25.99 -15.19
C PHE A 366 6.73 26.35 -14.50
N TYR A 367 6.36 25.64 -13.43
CA TYR A 367 5.10 25.86 -12.70
C TYR A 367 5.01 27.29 -12.14
N LYS A 368 6.12 27.82 -11.60
CA LYS A 368 6.18 29.21 -11.10
C LYS A 368 5.98 30.23 -12.22
N ILE A 369 6.60 30.02 -13.38
CA ILE A 369 6.46 30.90 -14.55
C ILE A 369 5.03 30.83 -15.09
N LEU A 370 4.47 29.63 -15.20
CA LEU A 370 3.10 29.39 -15.61
C LEU A 370 2.13 30.14 -14.70
N CYS A 371 2.23 29.96 -13.38
CA CYS A 371 1.38 30.66 -12.42
C CYS A 371 1.53 32.17 -12.46
N GLY A 372 2.74 32.69 -12.68
CA GLY A 372 2.96 34.13 -12.86
C GLY A 372 2.26 34.70 -14.10
N LYS A 373 2.29 33.97 -15.22
CA LYS A 373 1.56 34.36 -16.45
C LYS A 373 0.05 34.18 -16.33
N LEU A 374 -0.41 33.29 -15.44
CA LEU A 374 -1.83 33.02 -15.17
C LEU A 374 -2.39 33.79 -13.95
N GLU A 375 -1.65 34.75 -13.38
CA GLU A 375 -2.04 35.41 -12.12
C GLU A 375 -3.46 35.98 -12.15
N HIS A 376 -3.89 36.50 -13.30
CA HIS A 376 -5.21 37.08 -13.51
C HIS A 376 -6.39 36.08 -13.46
N ILE A 377 -6.14 34.78 -13.68
CA ILE A 377 -7.17 33.74 -13.56
C ILE A 377 -7.06 32.94 -12.25
N ILE A 378 -5.99 33.10 -11.48
CA ILE A 378 -5.79 32.38 -10.21
C ILE A 378 -6.57 33.10 -9.11
N TRP A 379 -7.50 32.39 -8.49
CA TRP A 379 -8.21 32.88 -7.32
C TRP A 379 -7.33 32.73 -6.08
N ARG A 380 -7.05 33.83 -5.39
CA ARG A 380 -6.46 33.84 -4.05
C ARG A 380 -7.54 34.28 -3.06
N PRO A 381 -7.69 33.60 -1.91
CA PRO A 381 -8.53 34.12 -0.83
C PRO A 381 -7.99 35.50 -0.43
N ALA A 382 -8.89 36.47 -0.20
CA ALA A 382 -8.48 37.68 0.48
C ALA A 382 -7.94 37.28 1.85
N GLU A 383 -6.70 37.66 2.17
CA GLU A 383 -6.19 37.52 3.54
C GLU A 383 -7.22 38.13 4.49
N ALA A 384 -7.65 37.33 5.47
CA ALA A 384 -8.47 37.82 6.56
C ALA A 384 -7.80 39.08 7.10
N ALA A 385 -8.53 40.18 7.07
CA ALA A 385 -8.08 41.48 7.54
C ALA A 385 -7.58 41.37 8.99
N ALA A 386 -6.28 41.15 9.18
CA ALA A 386 -5.56 41.52 10.39
C ALA A 386 -5.43 43.04 10.40
N LYS A 387 -6.57 43.72 10.60
CA LYS A 387 -6.56 45.11 11.05
C LYS A 387 -6.03 45.11 12.48
N SER A 388 -4.81 45.62 12.61
CA SER A 388 -4.38 46.50 13.69
C SER A 388 -5.49 46.90 14.67
N PHE A 389 -5.46 46.33 15.86
CA PHE A 389 -5.89 47.04 17.06
C PHE A 389 -4.64 47.33 17.87
N THR A 390 -4.00 48.45 17.54
CA THR A 390 -3.33 49.29 18.52
C THR A 390 -4.41 50.17 19.16
N SER A 391 -4.71 49.92 20.42
CA SER A 391 -5.02 50.92 21.45
C SER A 391 -4.84 50.25 22.80
#